data_AF-C4R4T0-F1
#
_entry.id   AF-C4R4T0-F1
#
_cell.length_a   1.000
_cell.length_b   1.000
_cell.length_c   1.000
_cell.angle_alpha   90.00
_cell.angle_beta   90.00
_cell.angle_gamma   90.00
#
_symmetry.space_group_name_H-M   'P 1'
#
loop_
_entity.id
_entity.type
_entity.pdbx_description
1 polymer ?
#
loop_
_entity_poly.entity_id
_entity_poly.type
_entity_poly.pdbx_seq_one_letter_code
_entity_poly.pdbx_strand_id
1 'polypeptide(L)'
;MRFINLTITSLLALASRTTAEDVTVTQLVSSPTSASEAGDWSANWVKGFPIHSSCNQTKFNQLSLGLEEAQIMAAHARDHTLRYGNESEFFTQYFGNASTAEVIGWFSVVVDADKSNLLFRCDDIDGNCKFDGWAGHWRGENGSDETVICDLSFQTRKFLAQMCSNGYNVANYPNNLYWASDLLHRLYHTTTIGQLTVDHYADTYEECLELAIESPDEAVRNTASLRFYALDVYAYDIAVPGEGCSGEIGEDDEESTSSGSATVTTTSTSAGTECHTHSDGEVHCA
;
A
#
# COMPACT_ATOMS: atom_id res chain seq x y z
N MET A 1 86.59 -12.50 41.62
CA MET A 1 85.58 -13.14 42.49
C MET A 1 84.26 -13.08 41.74
N ARG A 2 83.74 -14.23 41.25
CA ARG A 2 82.64 -15.00 41.89
C ARG A 2 81.34 -14.17 41.89
N PHE A 3 80.22 -14.51 41.23
CA PHE A 3 79.69 -15.75 40.69
C PHE A 3 78.69 -15.43 39.55
N ILE A 4 78.63 -16.30 38.54
CA ILE A 4 77.54 -16.37 37.57
C ILE A 4 76.42 -17.20 38.21
N ASN A 5 75.27 -16.58 38.49
CA ASN A 5 74.04 -17.29 38.82
C ASN A 5 73.13 -17.28 37.59
N LEU A 6 73.04 -18.44 36.94
CA LEU A 6 72.16 -18.69 35.82
C LEU A 6 70.78 -19.11 36.38
N THR A 7 69.86 -18.16 36.52
CA THR A 7 68.45 -18.45 36.82
C THR A 7 67.73 -18.83 35.52
N ILE A 8 67.39 -20.12 35.40
CA ILE A 8 66.50 -20.64 34.36
C ILE A 8 65.07 -20.36 34.81
N THR A 9 64.43 -19.35 34.22
CA THR A 9 63.01 -19.07 34.43
C THR A 9 62.22 -19.81 33.35
N SER A 10 61.57 -20.90 33.74
CA SER A 10 60.64 -21.65 32.89
C SER A 10 59.36 -20.82 32.67
N LEU A 11 59.17 -20.25 31.48
CA LEU A 11 57.89 -19.66 31.08
C LEU A 11 56.96 -20.81 30.63
N LEU A 12 55.97 -21.14 31.46
CA LEU A 12 54.80 -21.90 31.01
C LEU A 12 54.02 -21.03 30.02
N ALA A 13 54.00 -21.43 28.75
CA ALA A 13 53.04 -20.92 27.79
C ALA A 13 51.65 -21.48 28.14
N LEU A 14 50.76 -20.63 28.65
CA LEU A 14 49.32 -20.92 28.66
C LEU A 14 48.85 -20.93 27.20
N ALA A 15 48.71 -22.12 26.63
CA ALA A 15 47.95 -22.28 25.40
C ALA A 15 46.47 -22.07 25.72
N SER A 16 45.95 -20.86 25.48
CA SER A 16 44.50 -20.63 25.42
C SER A 16 43.95 -21.49 24.29
N ARG A 17 43.25 -22.57 24.64
CA ARG A 17 42.43 -23.33 23.70
C ARG A 17 41.22 -22.46 23.36
N THR A 18 41.28 -21.75 22.25
CA THR A 18 40.07 -21.27 21.56
C THR A 18 39.34 -22.49 21.05
N THR A 19 38.30 -22.92 21.78
CA THR A 19 37.28 -23.80 21.21
C THR A 19 36.51 -22.94 20.20
N ALA A 20 36.87 -23.05 18.93
CA ALA A 20 36.01 -22.61 17.86
C ALA A 20 34.73 -23.47 17.97
N GLU A 21 33.62 -22.87 18.39
CA GLU A 21 32.32 -23.49 18.21
C GLU A 21 32.12 -23.66 16.70
N ASP A 22 32.01 -24.90 16.27
CA ASP A 22 31.67 -25.25 14.90
C ASP A 22 30.20 -24.88 14.71
N VAL A 23 29.94 -23.64 14.29
CA VAL A 23 28.59 -23.19 13.91
C VAL A 23 28.22 -23.98 12.67
N THR A 24 27.48 -25.06 12.89
CA THR A 24 26.93 -25.86 11.81
C THR A 24 25.85 -25.04 11.12
N VAL A 25 26.21 -24.36 10.03
CA VAL A 25 25.23 -23.77 9.12
C VAL A 25 24.53 -24.93 8.42
N THR A 26 23.32 -25.25 8.85
CA THR A 26 22.43 -26.16 8.11
C THR A 26 22.02 -25.45 6.82
N GLN A 27 22.83 -25.64 5.78
CA GLN A 27 22.46 -25.24 4.43
C GLN A 27 21.33 -26.16 3.98
N LEU A 28 20.11 -25.63 3.86
CA LEU A 28 19.01 -26.35 3.24
C LEU A 28 19.38 -26.63 1.78
N VAL A 29 19.83 -27.85 1.50
CA VAL A 29 19.96 -28.34 0.13
C VAL A 29 18.53 -28.54 -0.38
N SER A 30 18.07 -27.64 -1.25
CA SER A 30 16.87 -27.89 -2.03
C SER A 30 17.14 -29.12 -2.90
N SER A 31 16.60 -30.27 -2.50
CA SER A 31 16.53 -31.43 -3.38
C SER A 31 15.76 -31.03 -4.66
N PRO A 32 16.29 -31.31 -5.86
CA PRO A 32 15.48 -31.26 -7.06
C PRO A 32 14.61 -32.51 -7.04
N THR A 33 13.43 -32.42 -6.43
CA THR A 33 12.39 -33.42 -6.67
C THR A 33 11.91 -33.19 -8.09
N SER A 34 12.27 -34.11 -8.99
CA SER A 34 11.64 -34.28 -10.30
C SER A 34 10.13 -34.09 -10.14
N ALA A 35 9.56 -33.07 -10.78
CA ALA A 35 8.13 -32.79 -10.76
C ALA A 35 7.39 -34.07 -11.17
N SER A 36 6.78 -34.72 -10.17
CA SER A 36 6.00 -35.94 -10.31
C SER A 36 4.70 -35.64 -11.05
N GLU A 37 3.99 -36.67 -11.49
CA GLU A 37 2.64 -36.64 -12.10
C GLU A 37 1.53 -35.97 -11.24
N ALA A 38 1.90 -35.25 -10.18
CA ALA A 38 1.04 -34.27 -9.51
C ALA A 38 1.05 -33.01 -10.38
N GLY A 39 -0.12 -32.62 -10.91
CA GLY A 39 -0.25 -31.43 -11.77
C GLY A 39 0.42 -30.19 -11.15
N ASP A 40 0.93 -29.31 -12.00
CA ASP A 40 1.49 -28.02 -11.58
C ASP A 40 0.42 -27.23 -10.82
N TRP A 41 0.58 -27.12 -9.49
CA TRP A 41 -0.37 -26.43 -8.61
C TRP A 41 -0.48 -24.94 -8.93
N SER A 42 0.52 -24.38 -9.62
CA SER A 42 0.56 -22.99 -10.07
C SER A 42 0.07 -22.81 -11.50
N ALA A 43 -0.38 -23.89 -12.17
CA ALA A 43 -0.91 -23.81 -13.51
C ALA A 43 -2.12 -22.85 -13.55
N ASN A 44 -2.09 -21.92 -14.51
CA ASN A 44 -3.10 -20.88 -14.73
C ASN A 44 -3.19 -19.81 -13.62
N TRP A 45 -2.28 -19.78 -12.65
CA TRP A 45 -2.23 -18.69 -11.67
C TRP A 45 -1.85 -17.37 -12.35
N VAL A 46 -2.84 -16.49 -12.51
CA VAL A 46 -2.66 -15.18 -13.13
C VAL A 46 -2.21 -14.18 -12.07
N LYS A 47 -0.92 -13.84 -12.07
CA LYS A 47 -0.36 -12.88 -11.09
C LYS A 47 -0.55 -11.41 -11.48
N GLY A 48 -0.72 -11.12 -12.76
CA GLY A 48 -0.96 -9.77 -13.27
C GLY A 48 -2.45 -9.44 -13.33
N PHE A 49 -2.78 -8.17 -13.58
CA PHE A 49 -4.17 -7.70 -13.63
C PHE A 49 -4.69 -7.73 -15.08
N PRO A 50 -5.74 -8.50 -15.39
CA PRO A 50 -6.32 -8.51 -16.73
C PRO A 50 -6.95 -7.16 -17.10
N ILE A 51 -6.66 -6.67 -18.31
CA ILE A 51 -7.22 -5.44 -18.87
C ILE A 51 -8.02 -5.79 -20.12
N HIS A 52 -9.27 -5.34 -20.18
CA HIS A 52 -10.19 -5.59 -21.27
C HIS A 52 -9.80 -4.81 -22.54
N SER A 53 -10.12 -5.39 -23.70
CA SER A 53 -9.82 -4.83 -25.03
C SER A 53 -10.51 -3.49 -25.34
N SER A 54 -11.40 -3.01 -24.47
CA SER A 54 -11.98 -1.65 -24.58
C SER A 54 -10.96 -0.55 -24.29
N CYS A 55 -9.84 -0.88 -23.65
CA CYS A 55 -8.72 0.03 -23.48
C CYS A 55 -7.90 0.09 -24.78
N ASN A 56 -7.86 1.25 -25.43
CA ASN A 56 -6.92 1.48 -26.53
C ASN A 56 -5.46 1.38 -26.02
N GLN A 57 -4.48 1.31 -26.92
CA GLN A 57 -3.09 1.08 -26.54
C GLN A 57 -2.54 2.11 -25.53
N THR A 58 -2.93 3.39 -25.64
CA THR A 58 -2.48 4.44 -24.73
C THR A 58 -3.08 4.28 -23.33
N LYS A 59 -4.37 3.96 -23.25
CA LYS A 59 -5.05 3.67 -21.97
C LYS A 59 -4.49 2.39 -21.34
N PHE A 60 -4.29 1.35 -22.14
CA PHE A 60 -3.67 0.10 -21.70
C PHE A 60 -2.30 0.38 -21.07
N ASN A 61 -1.41 1.10 -21.74
CA ASN A 61 -0.07 1.36 -21.21
C ASN A 61 -0.08 2.10 -19.86
N GLN A 62 -0.92 3.12 -19.72
CA GLN A 62 -1.03 3.88 -18.47
C GLN A 62 -1.62 3.02 -17.34
N LEU A 63 -2.70 2.29 -17.64
CA LEU A 63 -3.37 1.44 -16.66
C LEU A 63 -2.49 0.26 -16.25
N SER A 64 -1.79 -0.39 -17.18
CA SER A 64 -0.82 -1.45 -16.88
C SER A 64 0.28 -0.96 -15.93
N LEU A 65 0.84 0.22 -16.19
CA LEU A 65 1.84 0.81 -15.30
C LEU A 65 1.24 1.15 -13.93
N GLY A 66 0.05 1.74 -13.90
CA GLY A 66 -0.64 2.03 -12.64
C GLY A 66 -0.93 0.78 -11.80
N LEU A 67 -1.32 -0.32 -12.44
CA LEU A 67 -1.58 -1.61 -11.78
C LEU A 67 -0.28 -2.25 -11.25
N GLU A 68 0.82 -2.12 -11.99
CA GLU A 68 2.15 -2.52 -11.51
C GLU A 68 2.58 -1.69 -10.29
N GLU A 69 2.39 -0.37 -10.32
CA GLU A 69 2.68 0.52 -9.20
C GLU A 69 1.80 0.23 -7.97
N ALA A 70 0.51 -0.08 -8.16
CA ALA A 70 -0.38 -0.52 -7.08
C ALA A 70 0.15 -1.79 -6.40
N GLN A 71 0.64 -2.76 -7.19
CA GLN A 71 1.23 -3.99 -6.68
C GLN A 71 2.55 -3.73 -5.92
N ILE A 72 3.39 -2.82 -6.43
CA ILE A 72 4.64 -2.41 -5.78
C ILE A 72 4.34 -1.75 -4.43
N MET A 73 3.40 -0.82 -4.39
CA MET A 73 3.04 -0.09 -3.17
C MET A 73 2.43 -1.05 -2.12
N ALA A 74 1.55 -1.97 -2.54
CA ALA A 74 1.03 -3.00 -1.65
C ALA A 74 2.12 -3.94 -1.12
N ALA A 75 3.04 -4.39 -1.98
CA ALA A 75 4.16 -5.22 -1.56
C ALA A 75 5.03 -4.50 -0.51
N HIS A 76 5.29 -3.21 -0.73
CA HIS A 76 6.04 -2.39 0.22
C HIS A 76 5.31 -2.24 1.56
N ALA A 77 4.01 -1.92 1.55
CA ALA A 77 3.21 -1.79 2.77
C ALA A 77 3.15 -3.10 3.58
N ARG A 78 3.00 -4.25 2.87
CA ARG A 78 3.09 -5.59 3.47
C ARG A 78 4.44 -5.81 4.14
N ASP A 79 5.52 -5.53 3.42
CA ASP A 79 6.89 -5.81 3.89
C ASP A 79 7.29 -4.86 5.04
N HIS A 80 6.84 -3.61 5.02
CA HIS A 80 6.97 -2.68 6.14
C HIS A 80 6.25 -3.22 7.39
N THR A 81 5.00 -3.68 7.23
CA THR A 81 4.24 -4.27 8.34
C THR A 81 4.91 -5.54 8.88
N LEU A 82 5.40 -6.42 8.01
CA LEU A 82 6.13 -7.63 8.40
C LEU A 82 7.42 -7.31 9.17
N ARG A 83 8.10 -6.23 8.81
CA ARG A 83 9.37 -5.84 9.40
C ARG A 83 9.22 -5.18 10.76
N TYR A 84 8.28 -4.24 10.88
CA TYR A 84 8.17 -3.37 12.07
C TYR A 84 6.93 -3.67 12.90
N GLY A 85 5.86 -4.20 12.30
CA GLY A 85 4.59 -4.46 12.99
C GLY A 85 4.11 -3.25 13.79
N ASN A 86 3.72 -3.50 15.04
CA ASN A 86 3.25 -2.47 15.98
C ASN A 86 4.36 -1.53 16.51
N GLU A 87 5.62 -1.75 16.16
CA GLU A 87 6.71 -0.80 16.46
C GLU A 87 6.76 0.35 15.44
N SER A 88 6.04 0.23 14.32
CA SER A 88 5.91 1.31 13.33
C SER A 88 4.90 2.36 13.78
N GLU A 89 5.34 3.61 13.90
CA GLU A 89 4.46 4.75 14.17
C GLU A 89 3.37 4.85 13.09
N PHE A 90 3.71 4.63 11.81
CA PHE A 90 2.74 4.57 10.71
C PHE A 90 1.71 3.47 10.91
N PHE A 91 2.11 2.27 11.33
CA PHE A 91 1.14 1.19 11.58
C PHE A 91 0.16 1.59 12.68
N THR A 92 0.67 2.07 13.82
CA THR A 92 -0.16 2.46 14.95
C THR A 92 -1.03 3.68 14.67
N GLN A 93 -0.60 4.57 13.77
CA GLN A 93 -1.34 5.75 13.35
C GLN A 93 -2.61 5.38 12.59
N TYR A 94 -2.55 4.41 11.67
CA TYR A 94 -3.69 4.05 10.82
C TYR A 94 -4.49 2.85 11.32
N PHE A 95 -3.93 2.03 12.22
CA PHE A 95 -4.55 0.80 12.69
C PHE A 95 -4.53 0.61 14.21
N GLY A 96 -4.04 1.60 14.97
CA GLY A 96 -4.01 1.54 16.42
C GLY A 96 -3.23 0.34 16.94
N ASN A 97 -3.84 -0.43 17.84
CA ASN A 97 -3.27 -1.65 18.41
C ASN A 97 -3.84 -2.94 17.77
N ALA A 98 -4.34 -2.85 16.53
CA ALA A 98 -4.89 -4.00 15.83
C ALA A 98 -3.82 -5.08 15.53
N SER A 99 -4.29 -6.27 15.14
CA SER A 99 -3.40 -7.34 14.68
C SER A 99 -2.80 -6.99 13.32
N THR A 100 -1.48 -7.09 13.20
CA THR A 100 -0.75 -6.85 11.94
C THR A 100 -1.07 -7.89 10.86
N ALA A 101 -1.48 -9.09 11.25
CA ALA A 101 -1.68 -10.21 10.33
C ALA A 101 -2.77 -9.93 9.29
N GLU A 102 -3.83 -9.21 9.66
CA GLU A 102 -4.93 -8.90 8.75
C GLU A 102 -4.50 -7.89 7.69
N VAL A 103 -3.80 -6.82 8.09
CA VAL A 103 -3.20 -5.82 7.18
C VAL A 103 -2.20 -6.48 6.22
N ILE A 104 -1.31 -7.34 6.74
CA ILE A 104 -0.39 -8.14 5.91
C ILE A 104 -1.18 -8.99 4.91
N GLY A 105 -2.28 -9.62 5.35
CA GLY A 105 -3.16 -10.41 4.52
C GLY A 105 -3.75 -9.61 3.35
N TRP A 106 -4.34 -8.45 3.62
CA TRP A 106 -4.94 -7.60 2.59
C TRP A 106 -3.95 -7.19 1.51
N PHE A 107 -2.75 -6.75 1.90
CA PHE A 107 -1.70 -6.42 0.92
C PHE A 107 -1.14 -7.67 0.22
N SER A 108 -1.04 -8.81 0.91
CA SER A 108 -0.59 -10.07 0.29
C SER A 108 -1.57 -10.56 -0.78
N VAL A 109 -2.88 -10.40 -0.56
CA VAL A 109 -3.90 -10.75 -1.55
C VAL A 109 -3.75 -9.88 -2.81
N VAL A 110 -3.52 -8.57 -2.66
CA VAL A 110 -3.21 -7.70 -3.81
C VAL A 110 -1.97 -8.17 -4.57
N VAL A 111 -0.89 -8.51 -3.86
CA VAL A 111 0.39 -8.86 -4.48
C VAL A 111 0.33 -10.24 -5.15
N ASP A 112 -0.16 -11.24 -4.42
CA ASP A 112 0.08 -12.64 -4.75
C ASP A 112 -1.17 -13.41 -5.18
N ALA A 113 -2.40 -12.95 -4.91
CA ALA A 113 -3.60 -13.74 -5.26
C ALA A 113 -3.70 -14.02 -6.77
N ASP A 114 -4.48 -15.05 -7.11
CA ASP A 114 -4.87 -15.31 -8.49
C ASP A 114 -5.89 -14.27 -8.95
N LYS A 115 -5.53 -13.54 -10.00
CA LYS A 115 -6.25 -12.39 -10.53
C LYS A 115 -7.01 -12.74 -11.81
N SER A 116 -7.16 -14.03 -12.13
CA SER A 116 -7.86 -14.50 -13.33
C SER A 116 -9.30 -14.00 -13.44
N ASN A 117 -9.95 -13.74 -12.31
CA ASN A 117 -11.33 -13.27 -12.23
C ASN A 117 -11.45 -11.74 -12.26
N LEU A 118 -10.35 -11.02 -12.05
CA LEU A 118 -10.35 -9.56 -12.10
C LEU A 118 -10.39 -9.07 -13.55
N LEU A 119 -11.09 -7.97 -13.80
CA LEU A 119 -11.07 -7.32 -15.12
C LEU A 119 -11.19 -5.81 -15.02
N PHE A 120 -10.22 -5.09 -15.58
CA PHE A 120 -10.29 -3.64 -15.72
C PHE A 120 -10.72 -3.24 -17.12
N ARG A 121 -11.65 -2.29 -17.22
CA ARG A 121 -12.30 -1.87 -18.47
C ARG A 121 -12.14 -0.38 -18.71
N CYS A 122 -12.14 0.04 -19.98
CA CYS A 122 -12.12 1.47 -20.35
C CYS A 122 -13.35 1.92 -21.14
N ASP A 123 -14.33 1.02 -21.35
CA ASP A 123 -15.65 1.35 -21.86
C ASP A 123 -16.60 1.64 -20.70
N ASP A 124 -17.43 2.67 -20.86
CA ASP A 124 -18.47 3.04 -19.89
C ASP A 124 -19.70 2.15 -20.04
N ILE A 125 -19.53 0.85 -19.74
CA ILE A 125 -20.54 -0.18 -19.96
C ILE A 125 -21.81 0.04 -19.12
N ASP A 126 -21.67 0.70 -17.98
CA ASP A 126 -22.77 1.03 -17.07
C ASP A 126 -23.31 2.46 -17.27
N GLY A 127 -22.63 3.29 -18.05
CA GLY A 127 -23.03 4.67 -18.33
C GLY A 127 -22.81 5.64 -17.18
N ASN A 128 -21.90 5.33 -16.25
CA ASN A 128 -21.65 6.08 -15.02
C ASN A 128 -20.46 7.06 -15.13
N CYS A 129 -19.60 6.92 -16.13
CA CYS A 129 -18.52 7.90 -16.38
C CYS A 129 -19.01 9.30 -16.78
N LYS A 130 -20.33 9.47 -16.95
CA LYS A 130 -20.98 10.76 -17.22
C LYS A 130 -21.11 11.65 -15.97
N PHE A 131 -20.98 11.10 -14.77
CA PHE A 131 -21.11 11.85 -13.54
C PHE A 131 -19.86 12.69 -13.28
N ASP A 132 -20.05 13.94 -12.85
CA ASP A 132 -18.94 14.85 -12.62
C ASP A 132 -18.05 14.33 -11.50
N GLY A 133 -16.74 14.44 -11.68
CA GLY A 133 -15.74 13.90 -10.76
C GLY A 133 -15.48 12.39 -10.88
N TRP A 134 -16.31 11.58 -11.55
CA TRP A 134 -16.09 10.12 -11.57
C TRP A 134 -14.87 9.75 -12.41
N ALA A 135 -13.84 9.19 -11.77
CA ALA A 135 -12.64 8.71 -12.44
C ALA A 135 -12.67 7.17 -12.66
N GLY A 136 -13.58 6.48 -11.98
CA GLY A 136 -14.09 5.18 -12.38
C GLY A 136 -15.19 4.70 -11.46
N HIS A 137 -15.46 3.40 -11.52
CA HIS A 137 -16.35 2.75 -10.57
C HIS A 137 -16.14 1.24 -10.56
N TRP A 138 -16.41 0.63 -9.41
CA TRP A 138 -16.66 -0.80 -9.29
C TRP A 138 -18.06 -1.13 -9.83
N ARG A 139 -18.20 -2.25 -10.54
CA ARG A 139 -19.47 -2.59 -11.22
C ARG A 139 -20.53 -3.21 -10.32
N GLY A 140 -20.23 -3.46 -9.05
CA GLY A 140 -21.18 -4.05 -8.11
C GLY A 140 -21.64 -5.44 -8.54
N GLU A 141 -22.93 -5.73 -8.37
CA GLU A 141 -23.53 -7.01 -8.78
C GLU A 141 -23.46 -7.28 -10.30
N ASN A 142 -23.28 -6.26 -11.14
CA ASN A 142 -23.15 -6.43 -12.59
C ASN A 142 -21.78 -6.98 -13.01
N GLY A 143 -20.81 -7.02 -12.10
CA GLY A 143 -19.46 -7.51 -12.31
C GLY A 143 -18.63 -7.32 -11.04
N SER A 144 -18.77 -8.21 -10.06
CA SER A 144 -18.20 -8.04 -8.71
C SER A 144 -16.67 -8.03 -8.68
N ASP A 145 -16.03 -8.51 -9.73
CA ASP A 145 -14.58 -8.48 -9.91
C ASP A 145 -14.17 -7.58 -11.10
N GLU A 146 -15.08 -6.73 -11.57
CA GLU A 146 -14.84 -5.80 -12.67
C GLU A 146 -14.83 -4.34 -12.20
N THR A 147 -13.90 -3.57 -12.76
CA THR A 147 -13.77 -2.13 -12.53
C THR A 147 -13.74 -1.39 -13.87
N VAL A 148 -14.46 -0.28 -13.95
CA VAL A 148 -14.41 0.66 -15.06
C VAL A 148 -13.46 1.80 -14.72
N ILE A 149 -12.60 2.15 -15.68
CA ILE A 149 -11.72 3.32 -15.65
C ILE A 149 -12.27 4.37 -16.60
N CYS A 150 -12.70 5.51 -16.06
CA CYS A 150 -13.21 6.64 -16.83
C CYS A 150 -12.07 7.51 -17.36
N ASP A 151 -12.38 8.39 -18.34
CA ASP A 151 -11.39 9.27 -18.98
C ASP A 151 -10.70 10.22 -18.00
N LEU A 152 -11.35 10.55 -16.89
CA LEU A 152 -10.80 11.44 -15.88
C LEU A 152 -9.57 10.84 -15.19
N SER A 153 -9.51 9.52 -14.97
CA SER A 153 -8.32 8.90 -14.36
C SER A 153 -7.08 9.07 -15.23
N PHE A 154 -7.22 8.90 -16.55
CA PHE A 154 -6.13 9.08 -17.51
C PHE A 154 -5.65 10.54 -17.64
N GLN A 155 -6.40 11.50 -17.12
CA GLN A 155 -6.05 12.92 -17.17
C GLN A 155 -5.49 13.42 -15.84
N THR A 156 -5.89 12.82 -14.72
CA THR A 156 -5.65 13.39 -13.38
C THR A 156 -4.71 12.55 -12.52
N ARG A 157 -4.70 11.22 -12.67
CA ARG A 157 -3.92 10.33 -11.81
C ARG A 157 -2.42 10.48 -12.07
N LYS A 158 -1.66 10.55 -10.99
CA LYS A 158 -0.19 10.65 -10.99
C LYS A 158 0.44 9.27 -10.85
N PHE A 159 1.66 9.11 -11.33
CA PHE A 159 2.48 7.91 -11.09
C PHE A 159 3.29 8.05 -9.81
N LEU A 160 3.66 6.93 -9.16
CA LEU A 160 4.43 6.91 -7.92
C LEU A 160 5.79 7.59 -8.04
N ALA A 161 6.36 7.66 -9.24
CA ALA A 161 7.56 8.45 -9.52
C ALA A 161 7.41 9.95 -9.18
N GLN A 162 6.19 10.43 -8.98
CA GLN A 162 5.86 11.80 -8.60
C GLN A 162 5.48 11.92 -7.10
N MET A 163 5.58 10.84 -6.32
CA MET A 163 5.25 10.85 -4.89
C MET A 163 6.04 11.94 -4.15
N CYS A 164 5.38 12.68 -3.27
CA CYS A 164 5.93 13.82 -2.53
C CYS A 164 6.43 15.00 -3.38
N SER A 165 6.16 15.01 -4.70
CA SER A 165 6.50 16.14 -5.57
C SER A 165 5.35 17.15 -5.66
N ASN A 166 5.66 18.37 -6.14
CA ASN A 166 4.68 19.42 -6.42
C ASN A 166 3.80 19.82 -5.21
N GLY A 167 4.34 19.69 -3.99
CA GLY A 167 3.65 20.06 -2.76
C GLY A 167 2.61 19.05 -2.28
N TYR A 168 2.54 17.85 -2.87
CA TYR A 168 1.72 16.76 -2.36
C TYR A 168 2.17 16.36 -0.96
N ASN A 169 1.21 16.15 -0.06
CA ASN A 169 1.39 15.43 1.20
C ASN A 169 0.18 14.52 1.46
N VAL A 170 0.36 13.48 2.26
CA VAL A 170 -0.63 12.41 2.46
C VAL A 170 -1.88 12.94 3.18
N ALA A 171 -1.73 13.79 4.20
CA ALA A 171 -2.82 14.30 5.01
C ALA A 171 -3.78 15.23 4.25
N ASN A 172 -3.25 16.14 3.43
CA ASN A 172 -4.03 17.25 2.87
C ASN A 172 -4.42 17.06 1.39
N TYR A 173 -4.10 15.92 0.78
CA TYR A 173 -4.44 15.64 -0.61
C TYR A 173 -5.27 14.36 -0.74
N PRO A 174 -6.11 14.25 -1.79
CA PRO A 174 -6.91 13.07 -2.03
C PRO A 174 -6.07 11.78 -2.05
N ASN A 175 -6.48 10.78 -1.27
CA ASN A 175 -5.81 9.47 -1.18
C ASN A 175 -5.94 8.63 -2.45
N ASN A 176 -6.67 9.11 -3.46
CA ASN A 176 -6.80 8.52 -4.79
C ASN A 176 -6.01 9.30 -5.86
N LEU A 177 -5.14 10.25 -5.50
CA LEU A 177 -4.43 11.07 -6.50
C LEU A 177 -3.46 10.25 -7.37
N TYR A 178 -2.85 9.21 -6.82
CA TYR A 178 -1.93 8.34 -7.55
C TYR A 178 -2.67 7.15 -8.13
N TRP A 179 -2.25 6.70 -9.32
CA TRP A 179 -2.75 5.45 -9.92
C TRP A 179 -2.68 4.29 -8.93
N ALA A 180 -1.56 4.17 -8.22
CA ALA A 180 -1.37 3.08 -7.25
C ALA A 180 -2.46 3.05 -6.18
N SER A 181 -2.75 4.19 -5.53
CA SER A 181 -3.72 4.25 -4.42
C SER A 181 -5.17 4.22 -4.90
N ASP A 182 -5.48 4.84 -6.03
CA ASP A 182 -6.80 4.72 -6.69
C ASP A 182 -7.09 3.28 -7.11
N LEU A 183 -6.12 2.57 -7.66
CA LEU A 183 -6.31 1.18 -8.06
C LEU A 183 -6.40 0.23 -6.86
N LEU A 184 -5.68 0.49 -5.76
CA LEU A 184 -5.89 -0.25 -4.51
C LEU A 184 -7.32 -0.13 -4.00
N HIS A 185 -7.90 1.08 -4.02
CA HIS A 185 -9.30 1.31 -3.66
C HIS A 185 -10.22 0.37 -4.44
N ARG A 186 -10.11 0.42 -5.77
CA ARG A 186 -10.97 -0.33 -6.69
C ARG A 186 -10.80 -1.83 -6.53
N LEU A 187 -9.57 -2.28 -6.27
CA LEU A 187 -9.29 -3.68 -5.94
C LEU A 187 -9.98 -4.10 -4.64
N TYR A 188 -9.97 -3.27 -3.60
CA TYR A 188 -10.64 -3.63 -2.34
C TYR A 188 -12.16 -3.70 -2.44
N HIS A 189 -12.78 -3.10 -3.45
CA HIS A 189 -14.20 -3.35 -3.71
C HIS A 189 -14.48 -4.72 -4.34
N THR A 190 -13.48 -5.42 -4.88
CA THR A 190 -13.72 -6.69 -5.58
C THR A 190 -13.90 -7.87 -4.62
N THR A 191 -14.69 -8.85 -5.05
CA THR A 191 -14.88 -10.10 -4.31
C THR A 191 -13.59 -10.93 -4.19
N THR A 192 -12.70 -10.84 -5.16
CA THR A 192 -11.43 -11.57 -5.18
C THR A 192 -10.41 -10.99 -4.20
N ILE A 193 -10.36 -9.66 -4.06
CA ILE A 193 -9.32 -9.00 -3.27
C ILE A 193 -9.84 -8.55 -1.90
N GLY A 194 -10.85 -7.67 -1.85
CA GLY A 194 -11.38 -7.17 -0.58
C GLY A 194 -12.45 -8.05 0.05
N GLN A 195 -12.92 -9.08 -0.67
CA GLN A 195 -13.79 -10.15 -0.13
C GLN A 195 -15.07 -9.62 0.52
N LEU A 196 -15.56 -8.46 0.08
CA LEU A 196 -16.70 -7.75 0.69
C LEU A 196 -16.53 -7.49 2.20
N THR A 197 -15.29 -7.53 2.67
CA THR A 197 -14.90 -7.33 4.07
C THR A 197 -14.14 -6.02 4.23
N VAL A 198 -13.32 -5.67 3.23
CA VAL A 198 -12.74 -4.33 3.14
C VAL A 198 -13.81 -3.39 2.59
N ASP A 199 -14.14 -2.35 3.34
CA ASP A 199 -15.22 -1.41 3.03
C ASP A 199 -14.85 0.02 3.46
N HIS A 200 -15.78 0.96 3.32
CA HIS A 200 -15.65 2.34 3.77
C HIS A 200 -16.23 2.51 5.18
N TYR A 201 -15.35 2.49 6.17
CA TYR A 201 -15.68 2.82 7.57
C TYR A 201 -15.33 4.28 7.91
N ALA A 202 -14.37 4.85 7.18
CA ALA A 202 -13.93 6.23 7.24
C ALA A 202 -13.29 6.59 5.90
N ASP A 203 -13.42 7.84 5.43
CA ASP A 203 -12.95 8.23 4.09
C ASP A 203 -11.84 9.27 4.14
N THR A 204 -11.99 10.27 5.01
CA THR A 204 -11.01 11.36 5.16
C THR A 204 -9.82 10.93 6.00
N TYR A 205 -8.75 11.73 5.95
CA TYR A 205 -7.53 11.44 6.70
C TYR A 205 -7.82 11.43 8.21
N GLU A 206 -8.50 12.46 8.70
CA GLU A 206 -8.86 12.64 10.11
C GLU A 206 -9.78 11.52 10.61
N GLU A 207 -10.83 11.18 9.85
CA GLU A 207 -11.73 10.07 10.21
C GLU A 207 -10.98 8.74 10.26
N CYS A 208 -9.99 8.51 9.38
CA CYS A 208 -9.19 7.29 9.42
C CYS A 208 -8.31 7.21 10.67
N LEU A 209 -7.77 8.34 11.13
CA LEU A 209 -7.00 8.40 12.38
C LEU A 209 -7.89 8.19 13.61
N GLU A 210 -9.10 8.77 13.60
CA GLU A 210 -10.10 8.56 14.66
C GLU A 210 -10.56 7.09 14.70
N LEU A 211 -10.85 6.50 13.53
CA LEU A 211 -11.23 5.08 13.41
C LEU A 211 -10.14 4.16 13.96
N ALA A 212 -8.86 4.47 13.76
CA ALA A 212 -7.74 3.71 14.31
C ALA A 212 -7.72 3.70 15.85
N ILE A 213 -8.29 4.72 16.50
CA ILE A 213 -8.39 4.83 17.97
C ILE A 213 -9.66 4.13 18.46
N GLU A 214 -10.79 4.40 17.82
CA GLU A 214 -12.10 3.96 18.31
C GLU A 214 -12.42 2.50 17.94
N SER A 215 -12.11 2.12 16.70
CA SER A 215 -12.40 0.81 16.12
C SER A 215 -11.23 0.25 15.32
N PRO A 216 -10.11 -0.16 15.97
CA PRO A 216 -8.95 -0.74 15.26
C PRO A 216 -9.29 -1.94 14.36
N ASP A 217 -10.29 -2.74 14.75
CA ASP A 217 -10.76 -3.90 13.96
C ASP A 217 -11.48 -3.50 12.66
N GLU A 218 -12.07 -2.30 12.61
CA GLU A 218 -12.65 -1.72 11.39
C GLU A 218 -11.58 -0.97 10.60
N ALA A 219 -10.65 -0.29 11.27
CA ALA A 219 -9.54 0.41 10.63
C ALA A 219 -8.70 -0.50 9.72
N VAL A 220 -8.41 -1.74 10.16
CA VAL A 220 -7.68 -2.72 9.33
C VAL A 220 -8.48 -3.25 8.13
N ARG A 221 -9.79 -2.97 8.08
CA ARG A 221 -10.71 -3.29 6.99
C ARG A 221 -11.19 -2.04 6.25
N ASN A 222 -10.67 -0.87 6.60
CA ASN A 222 -11.06 0.37 5.95
C ASN A 222 -10.20 0.61 4.72
N THR A 223 -10.85 0.74 3.57
CA THR A 223 -10.15 0.97 2.29
C THR A 223 -9.34 2.26 2.31
N ALA A 224 -9.81 3.33 2.94
CA ALA A 224 -9.05 4.57 3.07
C ALA A 224 -7.84 4.43 4.01
N SER A 225 -8.00 3.81 5.18
CA SER A 225 -6.89 3.57 6.12
C SER A 225 -5.78 2.73 5.48
N LEU A 226 -6.13 1.67 4.75
CA LEU A 226 -5.16 0.86 3.99
C LEU A 226 -4.40 1.67 2.93
N ARG A 227 -5.08 2.56 2.21
CA ARG A 227 -4.45 3.42 1.20
C ARG A 227 -3.56 4.49 1.80
N PHE A 228 -4.03 5.20 2.82
CA PHE A 228 -3.22 6.21 3.51
C PHE A 228 -1.97 5.58 4.10
N TYR A 229 -2.10 4.45 4.80
CA TYR A 229 -0.95 3.69 5.30
C TYR A 229 0.04 3.34 4.18
N ALA A 230 -0.44 2.77 3.07
CA ALA A 230 0.41 2.36 1.96
C ALA A 230 1.13 3.54 1.28
N LEU A 231 0.44 4.67 1.12
CA LEU A 231 1.02 5.91 0.61
C LEU A 231 2.11 6.44 1.55
N ASP A 232 1.84 6.47 2.86
CA ASP A 232 2.72 7.10 3.83
C ASP A 232 4.01 6.31 4.06
N VAL A 233 3.91 4.98 4.17
CA VAL A 233 5.11 4.13 4.28
C VAL A 233 5.91 4.09 2.98
N TYR A 234 5.26 4.17 1.81
CA TYR A 234 5.98 4.31 0.54
C TYR A 234 6.67 5.68 0.43
N ALA A 235 6.01 6.74 0.88
CA ALA A 235 6.60 8.07 0.95
C ALA A 235 7.87 8.05 1.81
N TYR A 236 7.75 7.53 3.03
CA TYR A 236 8.81 7.54 4.02
C TYR A 236 9.97 6.62 3.70
N ASP A 237 9.73 5.41 3.22
CA ASP A 237 10.82 4.44 3.00
C ASP A 237 11.45 4.59 1.60
N ILE A 238 10.67 4.99 0.59
CA ILE A 238 11.07 4.91 -0.83
C ILE A 238 11.17 6.28 -1.47
N ALA A 239 10.11 7.10 -1.43
CA ALA A 239 10.06 8.35 -2.19
C ALA A 239 11.01 9.42 -1.62
N VAL A 240 10.96 9.62 -0.30
CA VAL A 240 11.81 10.55 0.45
C VAL A 240 12.34 9.84 1.70
N PRO A 241 13.37 8.98 1.56
CA PRO A 241 13.83 8.08 2.62
C PRO A 241 14.11 8.77 3.96
N GLY A 242 13.36 8.38 5.00
CA GLY A 242 13.51 8.87 6.37
C GLY A 242 12.78 10.18 6.70
N GLU A 243 12.15 10.82 5.72
CA GLU A 243 11.41 12.09 5.87
C GLU A 243 9.95 11.95 5.41
N GLY A 244 9.72 11.32 4.27
CA GLY A 244 8.39 11.13 3.70
C GLY A 244 7.71 12.43 3.28
N CYS A 245 6.38 12.41 3.23
CA CYS A 245 5.54 13.58 3.03
C CYS A 245 4.16 13.39 3.67
N SER A 246 4.12 12.89 4.91
CA SER A 246 2.87 12.62 5.63
C SER A 246 1.99 13.87 5.72
N GLY A 247 2.60 15.03 5.92
CA GLY A 247 1.90 16.28 6.14
C GLY A 247 1.39 16.39 7.57
N GLU A 248 0.87 17.55 7.90
CA GLU A 248 0.22 17.83 9.19
C GLU A 248 -1.24 18.17 8.89
N ILE A 249 -2.16 17.76 9.78
CA ILE A 249 -3.54 18.24 9.73
C ILE A 249 -3.46 19.74 9.96
N GLY A 250 -3.95 20.54 9.00
CA GLY A 250 -4.06 21.97 9.21
C GLY A 250 -4.90 22.21 10.47
N GLU A 251 -4.40 23.00 11.42
CA GLU A 251 -5.29 23.61 12.40
C GLU A 251 -6.33 24.36 11.57
N ASP A 252 -7.59 23.89 11.56
CA ASP A 252 -8.70 24.70 11.07
C ASP A 252 -8.48 26.09 11.67
N ASP A 253 -8.39 27.11 10.83
CA ASP A 253 -8.27 28.50 11.24
C ASP A 253 -9.40 28.80 12.24
N GLU A 254 -9.15 28.61 13.54
CA GLU A 254 -9.91 29.26 14.58
C GLU A 254 -9.78 30.74 14.27
N GLU A 255 -10.88 31.32 13.77
CA GLU A 255 -11.08 32.70 13.35
C GLU A 255 -10.44 33.68 14.36
N SER A 256 -9.13 33.85 14.24
CA SER A 256 -8.37 34.86 14.92
C SER A 256 -8.52 36.09 14.05
N THR A 257 -9.50 36.90 14.38
CA THR A 257 -9.80 38.17 13.71
C THR A 257 -8.54 39.05 13.71
N SER A 258 -7.77 38.99 12.63
CA SER A 258 -6.67 39.91 12.35
C SER A 258 -6.65 40.21 10.86
N SER A 259 -7.05 41.44 10.53
CA SER A 259 -6.98 41.99 9.18
C SER A 259 -5.55 41.92 8.64
N GLY A 260 -5.34 41.10 7.61
CA GLY A 260 -4.10 41.06 6.84
C GLY A 260 -4.36 40.46 5.47
N SER A 261 -4.54 41.31 4.47
CA SER A 261 -4.76 40.92 3.07
C SER A 261 -3.52 40.20 2.51
N ALA A 262 -3.69 38.93 2.16
CA ALA A 262 -2.86 38.22 1.19
C ALA A 262 -3.73 37.22 0.44
N THR A 263 -3.95 37.48 -0.85
CA THR A 263 -4.68 36.59 -1.76
C THR A 263 -3.83 35.36 -2.04
N VAL A 264 -4.10 34.25 -1.34
CA VAL A 264 -3.64 32.92 -1.73
C VAL A 264 -4.73 32.33 -2.62
N THR A 265 -4.41 32.13 -3.89
CA THR A 265 -5.27 31.41 -4.82
C THR A 265 -5.13 29.92 -4.52
N THR A 266 -6.02 29.39 -3.69
CA THR A 266 -6.25 27.95 -3.55
C THR A 266 -6.66 27.42 -4.91
N THR A 267 -5.73 26.74 -5.57
CA THR A 267 -6.03 26.02 -6.80
C THR A 267 -6.63 24.70 -6.34
N SER A 268 -7.96 24.61 -6.35
CA SER A 268 -8.67 23.34 -6.20
C SER A 268 -8.25 22.41 -7.34
N THR A 269 -7.27 21.56 -7.08
CA THR A 269 -7.02 20.40 -7.92
C THR A 269 -8.23 19.50 -7.79
N SER A 270 -9.11 19.52 -8.79
CA SER A 270 -10.17 18.54 -8.96
C SER A 270 -9.52 17.17 -9.24
N ALA A 271 -9.04 16.50 -8.19
CA ALA A 271 -8.97 15.06 -8.21
C ALA A 271 -10.41 14.57 -8.35
N GLY A 272 -10.65 13.65 -9.29
CA GLY A 272 -11.99 13.13 -9.49
C GLY A 272 -12.53 12.50 -8.21
N THR A 273 -13.72 12.94 -7.81
CA THR A 273 -14.54 12.32 -6.76
C THR A 273 -14.98 10.92 -7.21
N GLU A 274 -14.46 9.89 -6.55
CA GLU A 274 -14.86 8.51 -6.76
C GLU A 274 -16.14 8.25 -5.95
N CYS A 275 -17.25 8.01 -6.64
CA CYS A 275 -18.49 7.70 -5.99
C CYS A 275 -18.89 6.23 -6.15
N HIS A 276 -19.41 5.63 -5.09
CA HIS A 276 -19.93 4.28 -5.12
C HIS A 276 -21.17 4.18 -4.23
N THR A 277 -22.00 3.17 -4.52
CA THR A 277 -23.23 2.90 -3.79
C THR A 277 -23.02 1.70 -2.88
N HIS A 278 -23.24 1.88 -1.59
CA HIS A 278 -23.19 0.82 -0.60
C HIS A 278 -24.36 -0.16 -0.75
N SER A 279 -24.23 -1.31 -0.10
CA SER A 279 -25.27 -2.34 -0.10
C SER A 279 -26.59 -1.90 0.53
N ASP A 280 -26.58 -0.84 1.34
CA ASP A 280 -27.76 -0.18 1.92
C ASP A 280 -28.34 0.94 1.04
N GLY A 281 -27.71 1.24 -0.10
CA GLY A 281 -28.12 2.25 -1.05
C GLY A 281 -27.53 3.65 -0.80
N GLU A 282 -26.67 3.83 0.19
CA GLU A 282 -25.99 5.10 0.43
C GLU A 282 -24.92 5.36 -0.63
N VAL A 283 -24.81 6.60 -1.13
CA VAL A 283 -23.82 6.98 -2.13
C VAL A 283 -22.73 7.81 -1.46
N HIS A 284 -21.55 7.22 -1.34
CA HIS A 284 -20.35 7.91 -0.88
C HIS A 284 -19.54 8.37 -2.06
N CYS A 285 -18.98 9.58 -1.95
CA CYS A 285 -18.25 10.29 -3.00
C CYS A 285 -16.97 10.86 -2.37
N ALA A 286 -15.81 10.28 -2.69
CA ALA A 286 -14.49 10.66 -2.17
C ALA A 286 -13.62 11.35 -3.23
#